data_AF-A0A8S3IS23-F1
#
_entry.id   AF-A0A8S3IS23-F1
#
_cell.length_a   1.000
_cell.length_b   1.000
_cell.length_c   1.000
_cell.angle_alpha   90.00
_cell.angle_beta   90.00
_cell.angle_gamma   90.00
#
_symmetry.space_group_name_H-M   'P 1'
#
loop_
_entity.id
_entity.type
_entity.pdbx_description
1 polymer ?
#
loop_
_entity_poly.entity_id
_entity_poly.type
_entity_poly.pdbx_seq_one_letter_code
_entity_poly.pdbx_strand_id
1 'polypeptide(L)'
;MSKPVKFVRGFHEPKPKDIDKALGNDAPFSNEFKTSFNSLPKPTNDLDWLANYREKGQTYAQFLDQCPFLDDRSSLQEYIYLTLLDNDDRLSILNIDRLVDYTKRFFQMEVKLLPLFTNITWNDKKRTLACTVKGRNNSTSATTLRTRYDSITGHSQICVNHVLNLLKRSVPSDARCLVAITLHDLYSDSSDLFIAGLAQGNCRIAAFSFFRYDPRLEISEEF
;
A
#
# COMPACT_ATOMS: atom_id res chain seq x y z
N MET A 1 -21.17 -16.86 30.03
CA MET A 1 -21.04 -15.47 29.50
C MET A 1 -19.57 -15.23 29.22
N SER A 2 -19.18 -14.96 27.98
CA SER A 2 -17.79 -14.62 27.66
C SER A 2 -17.39 -13.33 28.37
N LYS A 3 -16.11 -13.20 28.74
CA LYS A 3 -15.62 -11.95 29.33
C LYS A 3 -15.76 -10.84 28.30
N PRO A 4 -16.21 -9.63 28.69
CA PRO A 4 -16.28 -8.50 27.76
C PRO A 4 -14.86 -8.15 27.30
N VAL A 5 -14.66 -8.15 25.98
CA VAL A 5 -13.40 -7.76 25.36
C VAL A 5 -13.25 -6.24 25.49
N LYS A 6 -12.03 -5.81 25.82
CA LYS A 6 -11.70 -4.39 26.01
C LYS A 6 -10.97 -3.87 24.79
N PHE A 7 -11.01 -2.56 24.61
CA PHE A 7 -10.10 -1.89 23.70
C PHE A 7 -8.64 -2.16 24.09
N VAL A 8 -7.77 -2.11 23.08
CA VAL A 8 -6.32 -2.12 23.24
C VAL A 8 -5.88 -1.06 24.24
N ARG A 9 -4.83 -1.38 25.00
CA ARG A 9 -4.30 -0.48 26.02
C ARG A 9 -3.93 0.88 25.43
N GLY A 10 -4.52 1.94 25.99
CA GLY A 10 -4.24 3.33 25.62
C GLY A 10 -5.16 3.89 24.53
N PHE A 11 -6.08 3.09 23.98
CA PHE A 11 -7.22 3.61 23.23
C PHE A 11 -8.30 4.11 24.18
N HIS A 12 -8.94 5.22 23.83
CA HIS A 12 -10.04 5.81 24.59
C HIS A 12 -11.14 6.18 23.60
N GLU A 13 -12.37 5.82 23.92
CA GLU A 13 -13.53 6.19 23.11
C GLU A 13 -13.63 7.73 23.01
N PRO A 14 -13.84 8.30 21.81
CA PRO A 14 -13.98 9.74 21.64
C PRO A 14 -15.21 10.29 22.37
N LYS A 15 -15.07 11.40 23.11
CA LYS A 15 -16.20 12.11 23.70
C LYS A 15 -16.85 13.04 22.66
N PRO A 16 -18.08 13.52 22.87
CA PRO A 16 -18.73 14.46 21.94
C PRO A 16 -17.86 15.67 21.58
N LYS A 17 -17.16 16.26 22.56
CA LYS A 17 -16.22 17.35 22.31
C LYS A 17 -15.03 16.98 21.42
N ASP A 18 -14.54 15.74 21.54
CA ASP A 18 -13.45 15.23 20.69
C ASP A 18 -13.95 15.03 19.25
N ILE A 19 -15.19 14.56 19.09
CA ILE A 19 -15.87 14.42 17.80
C ILE A 19 -16.09 15.79 17.15
N ASP A 20 -16.64 16.75 17.87
CA ASP A 20 -16.87 18.12 17.36
C ASP A 20 -15.55 18.77 16.93
N LYS A 21 -14.50 18.63 17.74
CA LYS A 21 -13.16 19.10 17.40
C LYS A 21 -12.58 18.36 16.18
N ALA A 22 -12.81 17.06 16.06
CA ALA A 22 -12.30 16.27 14.95
C ALA A 22 -12.99 16.62 13.64
N LEU A 23 -14.29 16.90 13.66
CA LEU A 23 -15.04 17.34 12.49
C LEU A 23 -14.70 18.80 12.13
N GLY A 24 -14.53 19.67 13.13
CA GLY A 24 -14.35 21.10 12.91
C GLY A 24 -15.66 21.79 12.50
N ASN A 25 -15.62 23.12 12.41
CA ASN A 25 -16.78 23.94 12.05
C ASN A 25 -17.03 24.01 10.53
N ASP A 26 -16.00 23.73 9.73
CA ASP A 26 -16.03 23.85 8.26
C ASP A 26 -16.37 22.53 7.57
N ALA A 27 -16.63 21.46 8.32
CA ALA A 27 -17.01 20.19 7.73
C ALA A 27 -18.39 20.31 7.06
N PRO A 28 -18.58 19.80 5.82
CA PRO A 28 -19.80 19.96 5.04
C PRO A 28 -20.98 19.10 5.53
N PHE A 29 -20.91 18.59 6.78
CA PHE A 29 -21.84 17.60 7.31
C PHE A 29 -22.97 18.25 8.11
N SER A 30 -24.22 18.03 7.70
CA SER A 30 -25.40 18.44 8.47
C SER A 30 -25.50 17.70 9.80
N ASN A 31 -26.26 18.25 10.75
CA ASN A 31 -26.55 17.55 12.01
C ASN A 31 -27.31 16.23 11.78
N GLU A 32 -28.17 16.17 10.76
CA GLU A 32 -28.88 14.94 10.37
C GLU A 32 -27.89 13.86 9.91
N PHE A 33 -26.89 14.23 9.11
CA PHE A 33 -25.83 13.31 8.71
C PHE A 33 -25.07 12.79 9.95
N LYS A 34 -24.65 13.68 10.86
CA LYS A 34 -23.90 13.27 12.07
C LYS A 34 -24.69 12.30 12.95
N THR A 35 -25.99 12.53 13.10
CA THR A 35 -26.86 11.70 13.95
C THR A 35 -27.31 10.40 13.29
N SER A 36 -27.06 10.21 11.99
CA SER A 36 -27.36 8.95 11.29
C SER A 36 -26.38 7.81 11.59
N PHE A 37 -25.20 8.11 12.15
CA PHE A 37 -24.18 7.12 12.48
C PHE A 37 -24.31 6.64 13.93
N ASN A 38 -24.16 5.33 14.13
CA ASN A 38 -24.06 4.75 15.46
C ASN A 38 -22.70 5.07 16.10
N SER A 39 -22.67 5.13 17.43
CA SER A 39 -21.40 5.21 18.17
C SER A 39 -20.53 3.98 17.92
N LEU A 40 -19.22 4.15 18.06
CA LEU A 40 -18.24 3.08 17.90
C LEU A 40 -18.58 1.91 18.85
N PRO A 41 -18.85 0.70 18.34
CA PRO A 41 -19.16 -0.43 19.20
C PRO A 41 -17.92 -0.90 19.96
N LYS A 42 -18.14 -1.55 21.10
CA LYS A 42 -17.05 -2.22 21.83
C LYS A 42 -16.60 -3.47 21.07
N PRO A 43 -15.32 -3.85 21.20
CA PRO A 43 -14.81 -5.09 20.64
C PRO A 43 -15.64 -6.29 21.11
N THR A 44 -15.99 -7.17 20.18
CA THR A 44 -16.84 -8.34 20.49
C THR A 44 -16.04 -9.61 20.76
N ASN A 45 -14.81 -9.70 20.25
CA ASN A 45 -13.91 -10.83 20.42
C ASN A 45 -12.44 -10.37 20.41
N ASP A 46 -11.51 -11.23 20.86
CA ASP A 46 -10.09 -10.89 21.00
C ASP A 46 -9.34 -10.72 19.67
N LEU A 47 -9.94 -11.09 18.52
CA LEU A 47 -9.39 -10.85 17.19
C LEU A 47 -9.90 -9.53 16.58
N ASP A 48 -10.79 -8.82 17.27
CA ASP A 48 -11.26 -7.51 16.85
C ASP A 48 -10.07 -6.54 16.75
N TRP A 49 -10.06 -5.75 15.68
CA TRP A 49 -8.98 -4.83 15.39
C TRP A 49 -8.72 -3.87 16.55
N LEU A 50 -9.77 -3.30 17.14
CA LEU A 50 -9.63 -2.32 18.22
C LEU A 50 -9.30 -2.97 19.58
N ALA A 51 -9.34 -4.30 19.69
CA ALA A 51 -8.80 -5.03 20.84
C ALA A 51 -7.27 -5.13 20.77
N ASN A 52 -6.69 -5.11 19.56
CA ASN A 52 -5.27 -5.40 19.31
C ASN A 52 -4.44 -4.17 18.87
N TYR A 53 -5.05 -3.25 18.13
CA TYR A 53 -4.34 -2.17 17.45
C TYR A 53 -4.74 -0.80 17.96
N ARG A 54 -3.76 -0.08 18.51
CA ARG A 54 -3.96 1.29 18.99
C ARG A 54 -3.85 2.27 17.83
N GLU A 55 -4.99 2.59 17.25
CA GLU A 55 -5.06 3.61 16.21
C GLU A 55 -4.88 5.03 16.76
N LYS A 56 -4.27 5.89 15.95
CA LYS A 56 -4.26 7.33 16.18
C LYS A 56 -5.42 7.94 15.39
N GLY A 57 -6.25 8.74 16.05
CA GLY A 57 -7.31 9.48 15.37
C GLY A 57 -6.74 10.53 14.41
N GLN A 58 -7.59 10.95 13.46
CA GLN A 58 -7.33 12.02 12.49
C GLN A 58 -8.54 12.96 12.47
N THR A 59 -8.29 14.27 12.44
CA THR A 59 -9.33 15.30 12.26
C THR A 59 -9.56 15.58 10.78
N TYR A 60 -10.71 16.15 10.42
CA TYR A 60 -11.03 16.55 9.05
C TYR A 60 -10.00 17.54 8.48
N ALA A 61 -9.59 18.53 9.28
CA ALA A 61 -8.53 19.46 8.87
C ALA A 61 -7.18 18.75 8.62
N GLN A 62 -6.80 17.79 9.47
CA GLN A 62 -5.60 16.98 9.25
C GLN A 62 -5.72 16.08 8.01
N PHE A 63 -6.92 15.59 7.71
CA PHE A 63 -7.17 14.82 6.49
C PHE A 63 -6.93 15.69 5.25
N LEU A 64 -7.49 16.91 5.21
CA LEU A 64 -7.27 17.84 4.10
C LEU A 64 -5.79 18.23 3.94
N ASP A 65 -5.10 18.51 5.04
CA ASP A 65 -3.66 18.84 5.04
C ASP A 65 -2.78 17.68 4.54
N GLN A 66 -3.17 16.44 4.85
CA GLN A 66 -2.44 15.24 4.41
C GLN A 66 -2.79 14.80 2.99
N CYS A 67 -3.96 15.21 2.49
CA CYS A 67 -4.49 14.86 1.18
C CYS A 67 -4.79 16.08 0.30
N PRO A 68 -3.85 17.05 0.14
CA PRO A 68 -4.12 18.31 -0.56
C PRO A 68 -4.50 18.10 -2.04
N PHE A 69 -4.15 16.95 -2.61
CA PHE A 69 -4.42 16.55 -3.99
C PHE A 69 -5.83 15.97 -4.22
N LEU A 70 -6.65 15.78 -3.17
CA LEU A 70 -8.06 15.39 -3.36
C LEU A 70 -8.92 16.60 -3.79
N ASP A 71 -8.61 17.79 -3.28
CA ASP A 71 -9.28 19.04 -3.67
C ASP A 71 -8.61 19.69 -4.88
N ASP A 72 -7.30 19.51 -5.05
CA ASP A 72 -6.60 20.07 -6.19
C ASP A 72 -6.82 19.20 -7.43
N ARG A 73 -7.88 19.50 -8.19
CA ARG A 73 -8.03 19.11 -9.60
C ARG A 73 -7.01 19.82 -10.50
N SER A 74 -5.80 20.05 -9.98
CA SER A 74 -4.69 20.56 -10.75
C SER A 74 -4.45 19.64 -11.93
N SER A 75 -4.50 20.25 -13.12
CA SER A 75 -4.18 19.64 -14.40
C SER A 75 -2.74 19.13 -14.50
N LEU A 76 -1.95 19.19 -13.41
CA LEU A 76 -0.57 18.74 -13.39
C LEU A 76 -0.45 17.23 -13.18
N GLN A 77 -1.41 16.54 -12.55
CA GLN A 77 -1.34 15.10 -12.27
C GLN A 77 -2.12 14.26 -13.27
N GLU A 78 -1.55 14.11 -14.46
CA GLU A 78 -2.22 13.59 -15.66
C GLU A 78 -2.08 12.07 -15.85
N TYR A 79 -1.06 11.46 -15.24
CA TYR A 79 -0.66 10.09 -15.59
C TYR A 79 -0.65 9.13 -14.40
N ILE A 80 -1.11 7.91 -14.62
CA ILE A 80 -0.78 6.77 -13.76
C ILE A 80 0.51 6.15 -14.29
N TYR A 81 1.54 6.05 -13.47
CA TYR A 81 2.79 5.39 -13.85
C TYR A 81 2.83 3.98 -13.28
N LEU A 82 3.12 3.00 -14.13
CA LEU A 82 3.44 1.64 -13.71
C LEU A 82 4.93 1.38 -13.89
N THR A 83 5.54 0.66 -12.95
CA THR A 83 6.93 0.22 -13.06
C THR A 83 7.07 -1.24 -12.67
N LEU A 84 7.98 -1.96 -13.32
CA LEU A 84 8.22 -3.38 -13.05
C LEU A 84 9.44 -3.52 -12.13
N LEU A 85 9.27 -4.26 -11.03
CA LEU A 85 10.35 -4.67 -10.14
C LEU A 85 10.74 -6.13 -10.41
N ASP A 86 10.80 -6.52 -11.68
CA ASP A 86 11.26 -7.84 -12.09
C ASP A 86 12.10 -7.73 -13.36
N ASN A 87 12.98 -8.71 -13.56
CA ASN A 87 13.72 -8.93 -14.80
C ASN A 87 13.42 -10.34 -15.32
N ASP A 88 12.23 -10.84 -15.02
CA ASP A 88 11.90 -12.24 -15.18
C ASP A 88 11.21 -12.49 -16.53
N ASP A 89 11.59 -13.56 -17.21
CA ASP A 89 10.89 -14.05 -18.41
C ASP A 89 9.43 -14.41 -18.11
N ARG A 90 9.10 -14.67 -16.83
CA ARG A 90 7.71 -14.79 -16.33
C ARG A 90 6.93 -13.49 -16.51
N LEU A 91 7.53 -12.33 -16.76
CA LEU A 91 6.74 -11.18 -17.21
C LEU A 91 5.97 -11.49 -18.51
N SER A 92 6.35 -12.50 -19.29
CA SER A 92 5.51 -12.98 -20.41
C SER A 92 4.13 -13.49 -19.98
N ILE A 93 3.97 -14.03 -18.76
CA ILE A 93 2.64 -14.39 -18.22
C ILE A 93 1.83 -13.15 -17.87
N LEU A 94 2.49 -12.07 -17.47
CA LEU A 94 1.87 -10.79 -17.18
C LEU A 94 1.89 -9.93 -18.43
N ASN A 95 0.84 -10.02 -19.26
CA ASN A 95 0.72 -9.13 -20.42
C ASN A 95 0.59 -7.66 -19.94
N ILE A 96 1.74 -6.98 -19.85
CA ILE A 96 1.85 -5.64 -19.28
C ILE A 96 1.08 -4.62 -20.11
N ASP A 97 1.05 -4.81 -21.44
CA ASP A 97 0.31 -3.94 -22.35
C ASP A 97 -1.20 -4.02 -22.09
N ARG A 98 -1.73 -5.23 -21.82
CA ARG A 98 -3.13 -5.41 -21.40
C ARG A 98 -3.40 -4.79 -20.04
N LEU A 99 -2.48 -4.91 -19.08
CA LEU A 99 -2.62 -4.26 -17.77
C LEU A 99 -2.68 -2.73 -17.93
N VAL A 100 -1.81 -2.17 -18.76
CA VAL A 100 -1.79 -0.74 -19.11
C VAL A 100 -3.10 -0.33 -19.77
N ASP A 101 -3.57 -1.04 -20.81
CA ASP A 101 -4.83 -0.73 -21.51
C ASP A 101 -6.05 -0.83 -20.58
N TYR A 102 -6.13 -1.89 -19.77
CA TYR A 102 -7.23 -2.05 -18.82
C TYR A 102 -7.22 -0.93 -17.77
N THR A 103 -6.07 -0.63 -17.17
CA THR A 103 -5.92 0.44 -16.18
C THR A 103 -6.34 1.78 -16.78
N LYS A 104 -5.92 2.05 -18.02
CA LYS A 104 -6.26 3.27 -18.75
C LYS A 104 -7.77 3.40 -18.94
N ARG A 105 -8.45 2.33 -19.36
CA ARG A 105 -9.91 2.32 -19.56
C ARG A 105 -10.68 2.44 -18.25
N PHE A 106 -10.25 1.69 -17.23
CA PHE A 106 -10.93 1.63 -15.94
C PHE A 106 -10.88 2.98 -15.22
N PHE A 107 -9.70 3.60 -15.15
CA PHE A 107 -9.53 4.90 -14.50
C PHE A 107 -9.81 6.09 -15.41
N GLN A 108 -9.99 5.86 -16.72
CA GLN A 108 -10.13 6.92 -17.72
C GLN A 108 -8.98 7.94 -17.68
N MET A 109 -7.77 7.44 -17.42
CA MET A 109 -6.55 8.23 -17.29
C MET A 109 -5.43 7.60 -18.11
N GLU A 110 -4.54 8.43 -18.67
CA GLU A 110 -3.39 7.91 -19.39
C GLU A 110 -2.44 7.15 -18.45
N VAL A 111 -1.98 5.99 -18.91
CA VAL A 111 -1.09 5.11 -18.15
C VAL A 111 0.24 4.98 -18.89
N LYS A 112 1.34 5.21 -18.17
CA LYS A 112 2.71 5.16 -18.73
C LYS A 112 3.55 4.11 -18.01
N LEU A 113 4.35 3.36 -18.76
CA LEU A 113 5.41 2.54 -18.19
C LEU A 113 6.63 3.40 -17.89
N LEU A 114 7.12 3.32 -16.66
CA LEU A 114 8.34 3.97 -16.21
C LEU A 114 9.38 2.89 -15.89
N PRO A 115 10.48 2.77 -16.67
CA PRO A 115 11.55 1.80 -16.40
C PRO A 115 12.45 2.28 -15.25
N LEU A 116 11.89 2.30 -14.05
CA LEU A 116 12.51 2.81 -12.83
C LEU A 116 13.63 1.90 -12.32
N PHE A 117 13.36 0.60 -12.31
CA PHE A 117 14.29 -0.41 -11.84
C PHE A 117 15.03 -1.04 -13.02
N THR A 118 16.34 -1.16 -12.90
CA THR A 118 17.21 -1.83 -13.88
C THR A 118 18.21 -2.72 -13.15
N ASN A 119 18.93 -3.59 -13.87
CA ASN A 119 19.93 -4.50 -13.29
C ASN A 119 19.37 -5.32 -12.11
N ILE A 120 18.11 -5.75 -12.22
CA ILE A 120 17.42 -6.48 -11.16
C ILE A 120 17.97 -7.90 -11.12
N THR A 121 18.58 -8.28 -10.00
CA THR A 121 19.24 -9.58 -9.84
C THR A 121 18.89 -10.16 -8.48
N TRP A 122 18.39 -11.40 -8.49
CA TRP A 122 18.22 -12.19 -7.28
C TRP A 122 19.52 -12.89 -6.91
N ASN A 123 19.90 -12.83 -5.62
CA ASN A 123 21.05 -13.56 -5.09
C ASN A 123 20.55 -14.71 -4.21
N ASP A 124 20.66 -15.95 -4.70
CA ASP A 124 20.19 -17.12 -3.97
C ASP A 124 20.93 -17.38 -2.66
N LYS A 125 22.24 -17.12 -2.62
CA LYS A 125 23.03 -17.35 -1.40
C LYS A 125 22.65 -16.40 -0.28
N LYS A 126 22.39 -15.14 -0.63
CA LYS A 126 22.01 -14.08 0.32
C LYS A 126 20.50 -13.94 0.50
N ARG A 127 19.70 -14.57 -0.36
CA ARG A 127 18.23 -14.43 -0.44
C ARG A 127 17.78 -12.98 -0.55
N THR A 128 18.49 -12.19 -1.34
CA THR A 128 18.25 -10.74 -1.50
C THR A 128 18.04 -10.37 -2.96
N LEU A 129 17.16 -9.40 -3.21
CA LEU A 129 17.02 -8.77 -4.53
C LEU A 129 17.85 -7.48 -4.59
N ALA A 130 18.79 -7.41 -5.51
CA ALA A 130 19.53 -6.19 -5.82
C ALA A 130 18.98 -5.53 -7.08
N CYS A 131 18.96 -4.21 -7.13
CA CYS A 131 18.57 -3.45 -8.32
C CYS A 131 19.25 -2.09 -8.38
N THR A 132 19.22 -1.47 -9.56
CA THR A 132 19.55 -0.07 -9.77
C THR A 132 18.24 0.72 -9.92
N VAL A 133 18.11 1.83 -9.20
CA VAL A 133 16.93 2.70 -9.24
C VAL A 133 17.30 3.99 -9.96
N LYS A 134 16.49 4.41 -10.92
CA LYS A 134 16.60 5.72 -11.58
C LYS A 134 15.92 6.82 -10.73
N GLY A 135 16.65 7.90 -10.47
CA GLY A 135 16.14 9.10 -9.83
C GLY A 135 15.56 10.08 -10.85
N ARG A 136 14.96 11.18 -10.35
CA ARG A 136 14.32 12.22 -11.17
C ARG A 136 15.27 12.93 -12.17
N ASN A 137 16.58 12.97 -11.88
CA ASN A 137 17.58 13.67 -12.70
C ASN A 137 18.45 12.70 -13.53
N ASN A 138 17.93 11.54 -13.92
CA ASN A 138 18.70 10.43 -14.51
C ASN A 138 19.86 9.91 -13.65
N SER A 139 19.94 10.31 -12.38
CA SER A 139 20.88 9.70 -11.43
C SER A 139 20.48 8.25 -11.20
N THR A 140 21.46 7.38 -11.03
CA THR A 140 21.23 5.96 -10.73
C THR A 140 21.83 5.62 -9.37
N SER A 141 21.14 4.77 -8.61
CA SER A 141 21.63 4.28 -7.33
C SER A 141 21.39 2.78 -7.24
N ALA A 142 22.46 2.03 -6.96
CA ALA A 142 22.36 0.61 -6.65
C ALA A 142 21.86 0.43 -5.22
N THR A 143 20.92 -0.49 -5.02
CA THR A 143 20.37 -0.83 -3.72
C THR A 143 20.09 -2.33 -3.63
N THR A 144 19.98 -2.83 -2.41
CA THR A 144 19.54 -4.19 -2.11
C THR A 144 18.29 -4.11 -1.26
N LEU A 145 17.21 -4.72 -1.74
CA LEU A 145 15.95 -4.76 -1.02
C LEU A 145 16.05 -5.64 0.21
N ARG A 146 15.29 -5.26 1.23
CA ARG A 146 15.15 -6.06 2.44
C ARG A 146 14.22 -7.22 2.11
N THR A 147 14.64 -8.42 2.46
CA THR A 147 13.89 -9.65 2.24
C THR A 147 13.75 -10.42 3.55
N ARG A 148 12.88 -11.43 3.55
CA ARG A 148 12.86 -12.50 4.54
C ARG A 148 12.79 -13.84 3.83
N TYR A 149 13.28 -14.87 4.50
CA TYR A 149 13.33 -16.23 3.98
C TYR A 149 12.79 -17.18 5.03
N ASP A 150 11.89 -18.05 4.61
CA ASP A 150 11.43 -19.18 5.40
C ASP A 150 12.19 -20.44 4.94
N SER A 151 12.98 -21.01 5.85
CA SER A 151 13.78 -22.20 5.57
C SER A 151 12.96 -23.48 5.45
N ILE A 152 11.74 -23.51 6.00
CA ILE A 152 10.86 -24.68 5.95
C ILE A 152 10.18 -24.76 4.58
N THR A 153 9.55 -23.66 4.16
CA THR A 153 8.85 -23.61 2.87
C THR A 153 9.78 -23.29 1.70
N GLY A 154 11.02 -22.86 1.97
CA GLY A 154 11.95 -22.40 0.96
C GLY A 154 11.55 -21.08 0.32
N HIS A 155 10.59 -20.36 0.90
CA HIS A 155 9.95 -19.20 0.29
C HIS A 155 10.62 -17.89 0.67
N SER A 156 10.64 -16.94 -0.25
CA SER A 156 11.25 -15.62 -0.06
C SER A 156 10.26 -14.50 -0.34
N GLN A 157 10.27 -13.49 0.52
CA GLN A 157 9.37 -12.33 0.43
C GLN A 157 10.16 -11.03 0.53
N ILE A 158 9.72 -10.02 -0.22
CA ILE A 158 10.30 -8.68 -0.24
C ILE A 158 9.53 -7.78 0.72
N CYS A 159 10.26 -6.96 1.48
CA CYS A 159 9.65 -5.97 2.36
C CYS A 159 9.06 -4.83 1.52
N VAL A 160 7.73 -4.71 1.50
CA VAL A 160 7.01 -3.71 0.69
C VAL A 160 7.42 -2.28 1.07
N ASN A 161 7.68 -2.03 2.36
CA ASN A 161 8.05 -0.72 2.87
C ASN A 161 9.38 -0.23 2.25
N HIS A 162 10.31 -1.14 1.97
CA HIS A 162 11.55 -0.77 1.29
C HIS A 162 11.28 -0.38 -0.18
N VAL A 163 10.39 -1.08 -0.88
CA VAL A 163 9.98 -0.74 -2.25
C VAL A 163 9.31 0.64 -2.29
N LEU A 164 8.34 0.89 -1.41
CA LEU A 164 7.62 2.17 -1.33
C LEU A 164 8.57 3.34 -1.06
N ASN A 165 9.57 3.17 -0.19
CA ASN A 165 10.57 4.20 0.06
C ASN A 165 11.40 4.57 -1.19
N LEU A 166 11.65 3.62 -2.09
CA LEU A 166 12.30 3.88 -3.38
C LEU A 166 11.36 4.63 -4.32
N LEU A 167 10.09 4.19 -4.45
CA LEU A 167 9.09 4.88 -5.27
C LEU A 167 8.87 6.32 -4.81
N LYS A 168 8.83 6.56 -3.50
CA LYS A 168 8.64 7.91 -2.92
C LYS A 168 9.70 8.91 -3.38
N ARG A 169 10.93 8.45 -3.62
CA ARG A 169 12.05 9.27 -4.08
C ARG A 169 12.02 9.53 -5.59
N SER A 170 11.30 8.69 -6.34
CA SER A 170 11.31 8.69 -7.81
C SER A 170 9.97 9.02 -8.45
N VAL A 171 8.87 9.12 -7.69
CA VAL A 171 7.54 9.45 -8.22
C VAL A 171 7.59 10.76 -9.02
N PRO A 172 7.19 10.77 -10.30
CA PRO A 172 7.16 11.99 -11.11
C PRO A 172 6.24 13.07 -10.53
N SER A 173 6.51 14.34 -10.82
CA SER A 173 5.64 15.45 -10.36
C SER A 173 4.25 15.36 -10.99
N ASP A 174 4.19 14.97 -12.26
CA ASP A 174 2.99 14.80 -13.08
C ASP A 174 2.26 13.48 -12.87
N ALA A 175 2.78 12.62 -11.99
CA ALA A 175 2.14 11.36 -11.63
C ALA A 175 0.94 11.61 -10.71
N ARG A 176 -0.23 11.10 -11.11
CA ARG A 176 -1.34 10.83 -10.17
C ARG A 176 -0.90 9.80 -9.14
N CYS A 177 -0.27 8.73 -9.60
CA CYS A 177 0.43 7.77 -8.76
C CYS A 177 1.52 7.03 -9.53
N LEU A 178 2.47 6.46 -8.80
CA LEU A 178 3.47 5.52 -9.29
C LEU A 178 3.29 4.17 -8.60
N VAL A 179 3.02 3.12 -9.37
CA VAL A 179 2.77 1.78 -8.85
C VAL A 179 3.87 0.83 -9.30
N ALA A 180 4.56 0.21 -8.34
CA ALA A 180 5.43 -0.93 -8.63
C ALA A 180 4.61 -2.21 -8.74
N ILE A 181 4.83 -2.95 -9.81
CA ILE A 181 4.31 -4.30 -10.01
C ILE A 181 5.47 -5.28 -9.85
N THR A 182 5.24 -6.37 -9.14
CA THR A 182 6.22 -7.44 -8.98
C THR A 182 5.61 -8.84 -9.09
N LEU A 183 6.41 -9.81 -9.52
CA LEU A 183 6.12 -11.24 -9.44
C LEU A 183 6.73 -11.88 -8.18
N HIS A 184 7.39 -11.11 -7.31
CA HIS A 184 7.88 -11.58 -6.02
C HIS A 184 6.83 -11.38 -4.93
N ASP A 185 6.77 -12.30 -3.97
CA ASP A 185 5.84 -12.18 -2.84
C ASP A 185 6.24 -11.06 -1.87
N LEU A 186 5.27 -10.50 -1.14
CA LEU A 186 5.48 -9.30 -0.31
C LEU A 186 5.08 -9.53 1.15
N TYR A 187 5.73 -8.78 2.05
CA TYR A 187 5.32 -8.63 3.45
C TYR A 187 5.47 -7.17 3.92
N SER A 188 4.70 -6.76 4.92
CA SER A 188 4.82 -5.41 5.52
C SER A 188 5.51 -5.43 6.87
N ASP A 189 5.14 -6.35 7.73
CA ASP A 189 5.67 -6.56 9.07
C ASP A 189 6.06 -8.03 9.33
N SER A 190 6.83 -8.25 10.39
CA SER A 190 7.18 -9.57 10.91
C SER A 190 5.98 -10.46 11.25
N SER A 191 4.86 -9.88 11.68
CA SER A 191 3.64 -10.62 12.01
C SER A 191 2.84 -11.07 10.79
N ASP A 192 3.07 -10.48 9.62
CA ASP A 192 2.29 -10.79 8.43
C ASP A 192 2.69 -12.14 7.85
N LEU A 193 1.72 -12.94 7.41
CA LEU A 193 1.99 -14.09 6.55
C LEU A 193 2.42 -13.64 5.15
N PHE A 194 1.66 -12.74 4.53
CA PHE A 194 1.99 -12.04 3.30
C PHE A 194 1.06 -10.84 3.12
N ILE A 195 1.33 -10.00 2.12
CA ILE A 195 0.38 -9.01 1.61
C ILE A 195 0.32 -9.11 0.09
N ALA A 196 -0.85 -8.84 -0.51
CA ALA A 196 -0.96 -8.72 -1.96
C ALA A 196 -0.33 -7.42 -2.48
N GLY A 197 -0.34 -6.36 -1.65
CA GLY A 197 0.21 -5.06 -1.99
C GLY A 197 0.00 -4.06 -0.87
N LEU A 198 0.60 -2.88 -1.01
CA LEU A 198 0.41 -1.76 -0.08
C LEU A 198 0.47 -0.44 -0.84
N ALA A 199 -0.44 0.47 -0.50
CA ALA A 199 -0.48 1.82 -1.03
C ALA A 199 -0.18 2.84 0.08
N GLN A 200 0.59 3.87 -0.26
CA GLN A 200 0.71 5.10 0.51
C GLN A 200 0.10 6.23 -0.32
N GLY A 201 -1.23 6.35 -0.25
CA GLY A 201 -2.01 7.32 -1.03
C GLY A 201 -1.46 8.74 -0.92
N ASN A 202 -1.10 9.17 0.30
CA ASN A 202 -0.59 10.52 0.52
C ASN A 202 0.79 10.78 -0.11
N CYS A 203 1.51 9.72 -0.46
CA CYS A 203 2.79 9.78 -1.17
C CYS A 203 2.64 9.48 -2.67
N ARG A 204 1.41 9.23 -3.16
CA ARG A 204 1.10 8.88 -4.55
C ARG A 204 1.86 7.63 -5.04
N ILE A 205 2.04 6.65 -4.16
CA ILE A 205 2.79 5.44 -4.49
C ILE A 205 2.08 4.19 -4.01
N ALA A 206 2.28 3.09 -4.74
CA ALA A 206 1.84 1.77 -4.31
C ALA A 206 2.78 0.68 -4.83
N ALA A 207 2.71 -0.48 -4.22
CA ALA A 207 3.34 -1.69 -4.72
C ALA A 207 2.33 -2.83 -4.69
N PHE A 208 2.29 -3.64 -5.74
CA PHE A 208 1.39 -4.77 -5.90
C PHE A 208 2.15 -6.00 -6.41
N SER A 209 1.85 -7.17 -5.84
CA SER A 209 2.42 -8.45 -6.20
C SER A 209 1.40 -9.35 -6.86
N PHE A 210 1.77 -9.87 -8.04
CA PHE A 210 1.02 -10.94 -8.71
C PHE A 210 1.46 -12.33 -8.27
N PHE A 211 2.43 -12.48 -7.37
CA PHE A 211 2.96 -13.79 -6.97
C PHE A 211 1.84 -14.77 -6.59
N ARG A 212 0.91 -14.32 -5.73
CA ARG A 212 -0.20 -15.14 -5.21
C ARG A 212 -1.36 -15.34 -6.19
N TYR A 213 -1.27 -14.78 -7.39
CA TYR A 213 -2.26 -14.96 -8.46
C TYR A 213 -1.79 -15.99 -9.50
N ASP A 214 -0.61 -16.59 -9.30
CA ASP A 214 -0.17 -17.72 -10.12
C ASP A 214 -1.09 -18.92 -9.85
N PRO A 215 -1.87 -19.39 -10.84
CA PRO A 215 -2.83 -20.49 -10.65
C PRO A 215 -2.15 -21.82 -10.33
N ARG A 216 -0.81 -21.91 -10.46
CA ARG A 216 -0.02 -23.10 -10.09
C ARG A 216 0.34 -23.12 -8.61
N LEU A 217 0.03 -22.07 -7.85
CA LEU A 217 0.25 -22.09 -6.40
C LEU A 217 -0.78 -23.00 -5.74
N GLU A 218 -0.28 -24.08 -5.15
CA GLU A 218 -1.06 -24.92 -4.25
C GLU A 218 -1.11 -24.26 -2.87
N ILE A 219 -2.32 -23.97 -2.40
CA ILE A 219 -2.56 -23.52 -1.03
C ILE A 219 -2.64 -24.79 -0.18
N SER A 220 -2.00 -24.80 0.99
CA SER A 220 -2.14 -25.93 1.92
C SER A 220 -3.61 -26.16 2.24
N GLU A 221 -4.06 -27.40 2.22
CA GLU A 221 -5.37 -27.75 2.76
C GLU A 221 -5.45 -27.25 4.20
N GLU A 222 -6.44 -26.41 4.51
CA GLU A 222 -6.67 -25.94 5.88
C GLU A 222 -6.96 -27.17 6.75
N PHE A 223 -6.16 -27.35 7.81
CA PHE A 223 -6.36 -28.40 8.82
C PHE A 223 -7.45 -28.02 9.82
#